data_AF-A0A2P7U1K0-F1
#
_entry.id   AF-A0A2P7U1K0-F1
#
_cell.length_a   1.000
_cell.length_b   1.000
_cell.length_c   1.000
_cell.angle_alpha   90.00
_cell.angle_beta   90.00
_cell.angle_gamma   90.00
#
_symmetry.space_group_name_H-M   'P 1'
#
loop_
_entity.id
_entity.type
_entity.pdbx_description
1 polymer ?
#
loop_
_entity_poly.entity_id
_entity_poly.type
_entity_poly.pdbx_seq_one_letter_code
_entity_poly.pdbx_strand_id
1 'polypeptide(L)' 'MNNDIQDEVADLLLWQDTKAQKLMAEIAAEQGVSVDVLAELVAWEREQQERIRRRGMTEVFDGIFNNDKYWK' A
#
# COMPACT_ATOMS: atom_id res chain seq x y z
N MET A 1 16.49 2.31 4.23
CA MET A 1 15.19 1.66 4.05
C MET A 1 15.24 0.17 4.39
N ASN A 2 14.20 -0.36 5.05
CA ASN A 2 14.03 -1.80 5.31
C ASN A 2 13.64 -2.55 4.02
N ASN A 3 14.09 -3.79 3.85
CA ASN A 3 13.80 -4.60 2.66
C ASN A 3 12.29 -4.81 2.44
N ASP A 4 11.52 -5.05 3.50
CA ASP A 4 10.07 -5.27 3.40
C ASP A 4 9.35 -4.02 2.84
N ILE A 5 9.81 -2.82 3.22
CA ILE A 5 9.25 -1.55 2.74
C ILE A 5 9.65 -1.30 1.29
N GLN A 6 10.85 -1.76 0.90
CA GLN A 6 11.31 -1.68 -0.47
C GLN A 6 10.41 -2.50 -1.40
N ASP A 7 10.02 -3.71 -0.99
CA ASP A 7 9.15 -4.57 -1.79
C ASP A 7 7.74 -3.97 -1.94
N GLU A 8 7.22 -3.29 -0.91
CA GLU A 8 5.91 -2.63 -0.92
C GLU A 8 5.81 -1.40 -1.84
N VAL A 9 6.93 -0.78 -2.21
CA VAL A 9 6.97 0.42 -3.05
C VAL A 9 7.70 0.22 -4.37
N ALA A 10 8.39 -0.90 -4.57
CA ALA A 10 9.22 -1.16 -5.75
C ALA A 10 8.43 -1.19 -7.07
N ASP A 11 7.14 -1.53 -7.03
CA ASP A 11 6.26 -1.53 -8.19
C ASP A 11 5.73 -0.11 -8.55
N LEU A 12 5.90 0.87 -7.67
CA LEU A 12 5.43 2.22 -7.89
C LEU A 12 6.36 2.98 -8.83
N LEU A 13 5.77 3.72 -9.77
CA LEU A 13 6.49 4.52 -10.76
C LEU A 13 7.54 5.46 -10.15
N LEU A 14 7.23 6.03 -8.97
CA LEU A 14 8.12 6.93 -8.22
C LEU A 14 9.42 6.24 -7.76
N TRP A 15 9.42 4.93 -7.56
CA TRP A 15 10.58 4.14 -7.15
C TRP A 15 11.16 3.28 -8.29
N GLN A 16 10.35 2.93 -9.30
CA GLN A 16 10.78 2.11 -10.44
C GLN A 16 11.53 2.92 -11.51
N ASP A 17 11.08 4.14 -11.81
CA ASP A 17 11.70 4.98 -12.83
C ASP A 17 12.80 5.87 -12.22
N THR A 18 14.03 5.74 -12.75
CA THR A 18 15.19 6.47 -12.21
C THR A 18 15.03 7.99 -12.28
N LYS A 19 14.31 8.52 -13.29
CA LYS A 19 14.11 9.97 -13.42
C LYS A 19 13.09 10.47 -12.39
N ALA A 20 12.00 9.74 -12.21
CA ALA A 20 10.99 10.04 -11.19
C ALA A 20 11.59 9.93 -9.79
N GLN A 21 12.37 8.89 -9.51
CA GLN A 21 13.05 8.70 -8.22
C GLN A 21 14.01 9.84 -7.91
N LYS A 22 14.79 10.29 -8.92
CA LYS A 22 15.70 11.41 -8.76
C LYS A 22 14.95 12.72 -8.46
N LEU A 23 13.88 13.01 -9.20
CA LEU A 23 13.05 14.19 -8.98
C LEU A 23 12.41 14.18 -7.58
N MET A 24 11.91 13.03 -7.15
CA MET A 24 11.37 12.84 -5.80
C MET A 24 12.43 13.11 -4.73
N ALA A 25 13.66 12.60 -4.92
CA ALA A 25 14.76 12.83 -3.97
C ALA A 25 15.18 14.31 -3.90
N GLU A 26 15.22 15.00 -5.04
CA GLU A 26 15.53 16.44 -5.12
C GLU A 26 14.47 17.25 -4.35
N ILE A 27 13.18 17.02 -4.63
CA ILE A 27 12.07 17.72 -3.95
C ILE A 27 12.05 17.38 -2.45
N ALA A 28 12.25 16.12 -2.08
CA ALA A 28 12.27 15.70 -0.68
C ALA A 28 13.41 16.39 0.09
N ALA A 29 14.60 16.49 -0.52
CA ALA A 29 15.74 17.19 0.05
C ALA A 29 15.48 18.70 0.23
N GLU A 30 14.84 19.37 -0.75
CA GLU A 30 14.44 20.77 -0.63
C GLU A 30 13.50 21.03 0.55
N GLN A 31 12.63 20.07 0.85
CA GLN A 31 11.67 20.16 1.96
C GLN A 31 12.23 19.59 3.28
N GLY A 32 13.48 19.11 3.31
CA GLY A 32 14.09 18.49 4.49
C GLY A 32 13.45 17.15 4.88
N VAL A 33 12.80 16.47 3.94
CA VAL A 33 12.13 15.19 4.14
C VAL A 33 13.00 14.07 3.57
N SER A 34 13.11 12.95 4.29
CA SER A 34 13.77 11.76 3.79
C SER A 34 12.85 10.99 2.84
N VAL A 35 13.38 10.53 1.71
CA VAL A 35 12.67 9.62 0.79
C VAL A 35 12.25 8.33 1.48
N ASP A 36 13.03 7.86 2.46
CA ASP A 36 12.69 6.68 3.25
C ASP A 36 11.37 6.88 4.00
N VAL A 37 11.13 8.07 4.58
CA VAL A 37 9.87 8.37 5.29
C VAL A 37 8.67 8.32 4.34
N LEU A 38 8.83 8.79 3.11
CA LEU A 38 7.78 8.69 2.10
C LEU A 38 7.48 7.22 1.76
N ALA A 39 8.51 6.38 1.68
CA ALA A 39 8.33 4.95 1.44
C ALA A 39 7.59 4.26 2.60
N GLU A 40 7.93 4.58 3.86
CA GLU A 40 7.24 4.02 5.03
C GLU A 40 5.75 4.41 5.07
N LEU A 41 5.43 5.67 4.76
CA LEU A 41 4.06 6.16 4.74
C LEU A 41 3.22 5.47 3.66
N VAL A 42 3.79 5.29 2.46
CA VAL A 42 3.13 4.62 1.35
C VAL A 42 2.89 3.15 1.65
N ALA A 43 3.88 2.45 2.21
CA ALA A 43 3.74 1.07 2.64
C ALA A 43 2.61 0.92 3.69
N TRP A 44 2.57 1.81 4.68
CA TRP A 44 1.50 1.83 5.68
C TRP A 44 0.11 2.07 5.06
N GLU A 45 -0.01 3.00 4.11
CA GLU A 45 -1.27 3.29 3.44
C GLU A 45 -1.78 2.07 2.65
N ARG A 46 -0.90 1.40 1.91
CA ARG A 46 -1.22 0.16 1.18
C ARG A 46 -1.73 -0.93 2.12
N GLU A 47 -1.05 -1.13 3.26
CA GLU A 47 -1.50 -2.07 4.28
C GLU A 47 -2.91 -1.73 4.80
N GLN A 48 -3.20 -0.44 5.06
CA GLN A 48 -4.55 -0.04 5.50
C GLN A 48 -5.61 -0.29 4.42
N GLN A 49 -5.32 0.00 3.15
CA GLN A 49 -6.24 -0.27 2.05
C GLN A 49 -6.52 -1.77 1.91
N GLU A 50 -5.51 -2.63 2.06
CA GLU A 50 -5.70 -4.07 2.11
C GLU A 50 -6.57 -4.50 3.28
N ARG A 51 -6.33 -3.96 4.49
CA ARG A 51 -7.16 -4.27 5.66
C ARG A 51 -8.63 -3.91 5.43
N ILE A 52 -8.90 -2.76 4.80
CA ILE A 52 -10.26 -2.35 4.45
C ILE A 52 -10.87 -3.32 3.44
N ARG A 53 -10.14 -3.70 2.38
CA ARG A 53 -10.60 -4.70 1.40
C ARG A 53 -10.91 -6.05 2.05
N ARG A 54 -10.05 -6.52 2.96
CA ARG A 54 -10.27 -7.79 3.69
C ARG A 54 -11.53 -7.74 4.55
N ARG A 55 -11.83 -6.61 5.22
CA ARG A 55 -13.08 -6.43 5.97
C ARG A 55 -14.31 -6.56 5.08
N GLY A 56 -14.33 -5.91 3.91
CA GLY A 56 -15.42 -6.05 2.95
C GLY A 56 -15.58 -7.49 2.43
N MET A 57 -14.49 -8.24 2.31
CA MET A 57 -14.54 -9.65 1.93
C MET A 57 -15.19 -10.50 3.03
N THR A 58 -14.89 -10.25 4.31
CA THR A 58 -15.56 -10.93 5.43
C THR A 58 -17.07 -10.71 5.41
N GLU A 59 -17.53 -9.48 5.14
CA GLU A 59 -18.96 -9.17 5.03
C GLU A 59 -19.64 -9.94 3.88
N VAL A 60 -18.95 -10.10 2.75
CA VAL A 60 -19.43 -10.92 1.63
C VAL A 60 -19.48 -12.40 2.00
N PHE A 61 -18.45 -12.92 2.67
CA PHE A 61 -18.43 -14.29 3.18
C PHE A 61 -19.56 -14.56 4.16
N ASP A 62 -19.77 -13.67 5.15
CA ASP A 62 -20.85 -13.76 6.11
C ASP A 62 -22.22 -13.71 5.41
N GLY A 63 -22.36 -12.87 4.38
CA GLY A 63 -23.57 -12.82 3.55
C GLY A 63 -23.84 -14.13 2.77
N ILE A 64 -22.80 -14.84 2.34
CA ILE A 64 -22.92 -16.14 1.67
C ILE A 64 -23.30 -17.23 2.69
N PHE A 65 -22.66 -17.27 3.86
CA PHE A 65 -22.91 -18.30 4.88
C PHE A 65 -24.24 -18.13 5.60
N ASN A 66 -24.72 -16.89 5.78
CA ASN A 66 -26.02 -16.60 6.40
C ASN A 66 -27.20 -16.69 5.41
N ASN A 67 -26.98 -17.13 4.17
CA ASN A 67 -28.04 -17.29 3.19
C ASN A 67 -28.62 -18.72 3.25
N ASP A 68 -29.74 -18.86 3.96
CA ASP A 68 -30.49 -20.12 4.11
C ASP A 68 -31.00 -20.73 2.79
N LYS A 69 -30.92 -20.00 1.66
CA LYS A 69 -31.23 -20.57 0.34
C LYS A 69 -30.07 -21.38 -0.25
N TYR A 70 -28.84 -21.09 0.15
CA TYR A 70 -27.65 -21.76 -0.37
C TYR A 70 -27.28 -23.02 0.41
N TRP A 71 -27.68 -23.09 1.67
CA TRP A 71 -27.35 -24.20 2.57
C TRP A 71 -28.65 -24.85 3.07
N LYS A 72 -28.84 -26.13 2.76
CA LYS A 72 -29.98 -26.96 3.21
C LYS A 72 -29.53 -27.93 4.28
#